data_AF-A0A538CBZ6-F1
#
_entry.id   AF-A0A538CBZ6-F1
#
_cell.length_a   1.000
_cell.length_b   1.000
_cell.length_c   1.000
_cell.angle_alpha   90.00
_cell.angle_beta   90.00
_cell.angle_gamma   90.00
#
_symmetry.space_group_name_H-M   'P 1'
#
loop_
_entity.id
_entity.type
_entity.pdbx_description
1 polymer ?
#
loop_
_entity_poly.entity_id
_entity_poly.type
_entity_poly.pdbx_seq_one_letter_code
_entity_poly.pdbx_strand_id
1 'polypeptide(L)' 'MTPAIDRGRRAVLDVLTDEPASTSDLYDRMGYPALMRANLIPYPAFREALAALEAEGLAESITTEGEATLWRRV' A
#
# COMPACT_ATOMS: atom_id res chain seq x y z
N MET A 1 5.47 15.47 16.03
CA MET A 1 4.36 14.58 16.44
C MET A 1 4.29 13.49 15.40
N THR A 2 4.85 12.31 15.67
CA THR A 2 4.74 11.17 14.75
C THR A 2 3.28 10.74 14.77
N PRO A 3 2.49 10.89 13.69
CA PRO A 3 1.19 10.29 13.69
C PRO A 3 1.46 8.79 13.62
N ALA A 4 1.13 8.08 14.70
CA ALA A 4 1.04 6.63 14.66
C ALA A 4 0.35 6.25 13.35
N ILE A 5 1.02 5.44 12.53
CA ILE A 5 0.52 5.01 11.23
C ILE A 5 -0.95 4.62 11.40
N ASP A 6 -1.85 5.31 10.70
CA ASP A 6 -3.29 5.00 10.79
C ASP A 6 -3.49 3.52 10.45
N ARG A 7 -4.47 2.85 11.07
CA ARG A 7 -4.69 1.40 10.95
C ARG A 7 -4.69 0.94 9.49
N GLY A 8 -5.20 1.76 8.57
CA GLY A 8 -5.13 1.52 7.13
C GLY A 8 -3.70 1.43 6.61
N ARG A 9 -2.90 2.49 6.82
CA ARG A 9 -1.50 2.52 6.39
C ARG A 9 -0.66 1.41 7.02
N ARG A 10 -0.94 1.01 8.27
CA ARG A 10 -0.21 -0.12 8.90
C ARG A 10 -0.51 -1.43 8.19
N ALA A 11 -1.78 -1.67 7.87
CA ALA A 11 -2.17 -2.86 7.13
C ALA A 11 -1.57 -2.90 5.72
N VAL A 12 -1.47 -1.74 5.03
CA VAL A 12 -0.77 -1.65 3.75
C VAL A 12 0.72 -1.91 3.90
N LEU A 13 1.36 -1.34 4.92
CA LEU A 13 2.78 -1.57 5.17
C LEU A 13 3.07 -3.05 5.42
N ASP A 14 2.20 -3.76 6.15
CA ASP A 14 2.35 -5.18 6.45
C ASP A 14 2.23 -6.06 5.19
N VAL A 15 1.47 -5.64 4.16
CA VAL A 15 1.29 -6.38 2.91
C VAL A 15 2.44 -6.18 1.90
N LEU A 16 3.19 -5.08 2.05
CA LEU A 16 4.37 -4.81 1.24
C LEU A 16 5.48 -5.84 1.53
N THR A 17 6.22 -6.18 0.49
CA THR A 17 7.36 -7.09 0.53
C THR A 17 8.59 -6.40 -0.09
N ASP A 18 9.76 -7.01 0.08
CA ASP A 18 10.98 -6.53 -0.59
C ASP A 18 10.92 -6.77 -2.11
N GLU A 19 10.15 -7.79 -2.52
CA GLU A 19 9.80 -8.04 -3.92
C GLU A 19 8.71 -7.06 -4.39
N PRO A 20 8.91 -6.31 -5.50
CA PRO A 20 7.92 -5.38 -6.02
C PRO A 20 6.63 -6.08 -6.48
N ALA A 21 5.48 -5.50 -6.13
CA ALA A 21 4.17 -5.99 -6.57
C ALA A 21 3.28 -4.85 -7.06
N SER A 22 2.36 -5.13 -7.99
CA SER A 22 1.45 -4.10 -8.49
C SER A 22 0.46 -3.67 -7.41
N THR A 23 -0.13 -2.49 -7.58
CA THR A 23 -1.19 -1.99 -6.68
C THR A 23 -2.36 -2.98 -6.58
N SER A 24 -2.75 -3.60 -7.70
CA SER A 24 -3.83 -4.60 -7.76
C SER A 24 -3.45 -5.87 -7.01
N ASP A 25 -2.23 -6.39 -7.19
CA ASP A 25 -1.78 -7.61 -6.51
C ASP A 25 -1.74 -7.42 -4.99
N LEU A 26 -1.29 -6.25 -4.53
CA LEU A 26 -1.27 -5.92 -3.11
C LEU A 26 -2.69 -5.79 -2.52
N TYR A 27 -3.60 -5.19 -3.28
CA TYR A 27 -4.99 -5.06 -2.90
C TYR A 27 -5.67 -6.43 -2.77
N ASP A 28 -5.43 -7.33 -3.73
CA ASP A 28 -5.95 -8.71 -3.70
C ASP A 28 -5.31 -9.53 -2.57
N ARG A 29 -4.00 -9.36 -2.32
CA ARG A 29 -3.26 -10.04 -1.25
C ARG A 29 -3.78 -9.67 0.14
N MET A 30 -4.23 -8.43 0.36
CA MET A 30 -4.88 -8.06 1.62
C MET A 30 -6.18 -8.84 1.83
N GLY A 31 -6.96 -9.01 0.77
CA GLY A 31 -8.28 -9.63 0.83
C GLY A 31 -9.33 -8.78 1.54
N TYR A 32 -10.60 -9.02 1.19
CA TYR A 32 -11.75 -8.24 1.68
C TYR A 32 -11.82 -8.09 3.21
N PRO A 33 -11.57 -9.13 4.03
CA PRO A 33 -11.65 -8.98 5.48
C PRO A 33 -10.59 -8.03 6.08
N ALA A 34 -9.39 -7.96 5.49
CA ALA A 34 -8.35 -7.03 5.96
C ALA A 34 -8.67 -5.61 5.49
N LEU A 35 -9.07 -5.46 4.22
CA LEU A 35 -9.49 -4.18 3.64
C LEU A 35 -10.64 -3.55 4.42
N MET A 36 -11.65 -4.35 4.81
CA MET A 36 -12.76 -3.89 5.63
C MET A 36 -12.32 -3.39 7.01
N ARG A 37 -11.46 -4.15 7.70
CA ARG A 37 -10.93 -3.76 9.03
C ARG A 37 -10.04 -2.51 8.97
N ALA A 38 -9.38 -2.32 7.83
CA ALA A 38 -8.50 -1.20 7.54
C ALA A 38 -9.24 0.03 6.99
N ASN A 39 -10.54 -0.08 6.68
CA ASN A 39 -11.33 0.94 5.97
C ASN A 39 -10.76 1.31 4.57
N LEU A 40 -10.23 0.31 3.85
CA LEU A 40 -9.57 0.46 2.55
C LEU A 40 -10.30 -0.26 1.40
N ILE A 41 -11.59 -0.61 1.58
CA ILE A 41 -12.41 -1.24 0.52
C ILE A 41 -12.49 -0.37 -0.75
N PRO A 42 -12.51 0.97 -0.69
CA PRO A 42 -12.35 1.76 -1.90
C PRO A 42 -10.91 1.66 -2.40
N TYR A 43 -10.71 1.16 -3.63
CA TYR A 43 -9.39 1.11 -4.27
C TYR A 43 -8.62 2.45 -4.25
N PRO A 44 -9.27 3.63 -4.43
CA PRO A 44 -8.59 4.92 -4.25
C PRO A 44 -8.03 5.14 -2.84
N ALA A 45 -8.73 4.73 -1.78
CA ALA A 45 -8.25 4.86 -0.40
C ALA A 45 -6.99 4.00 -0.15
N PHE A 46 -6.93 2.81 -0.77
CA PHE A 46 -5.74 1.98 -0.73
C PHE A 46 -4.55 2.64 -1.45
N ARG A 47 -4.78 3.27 -2.61
CA ARG A 47 -3.75 4.03 -3.33
C ARG A 47 -3.23 5.22 -2.53
N GLU A 48 -4.11 5.95 -1.87
CA GLU A 48 -3.72 7.06 -0.99
C GLU A 48 -2.85 6.59 0.18
N ALA A 49 -3.15 5.41 0.75
CA ALA A 49 -2.34 4.81 1.80
C ALA A 49 -0.94 4.43 1.31
N LEU A 50 -0.79 3.88 0.09
CA LEU A 50 0.52 3.60 -0.52
C LEU A 50 1.33 4.88 -0.75
N ALA A 51 0.71 5.91 -1.33
CA ALA A 51 1.35 7.20 -1.56
C ALA A 51 1.80 7.87 -0.24
N ALA A 52 1.01 7.73 0.83
CA ALA A 52 1.40 8.23 2.15
C ALA A 52 2.61 7.48 2.72
N LEU A 53 2.66 6.15 2.58
CA LEU A 53 3.82 5.35 3.03
C LEU A 53 5.09 5.69 2.24
N GLU A 54 4.98 6.01 0.96
CA GLU A 54 6.11 6.50 0.15
C GLU A 54 6.58 7.88 0.61
N ALA A 55 5.66 8.81 0.86
CA ALA A 55 6.00 10.12 1.42
C ALA A 55 6.68 10.03 2.81
N GLU A 56 6.41 8.94 3.56
CA GLU A 56 7.04 8.62 4.84
C GLU A 56 8.37 7.86 4.69
N GLY A 57 8.76 7.45 3.48
CA GLY A 57 9.96 6.66 3.22
C GLY A 57 9.86 5.20 3.69
N LEU A 58 8.64 4.67 3.84
CA LEU A 58 8.37 3.28 4.26
C LEU A 58 8.00 2.36 3.08
N ALA A 59 7.75 2.96 1.92
CA ALA A 59 7.49 2.28 0.67
C ALA A 59 8.19 3.00 -0.48
N GLU A 60 8.49 2.28 -1.56
CA GLU A 60 9.04 2.84 -2.78
C GLU A 60 8.15 2.45 -3.96
N SER A 61 7.79 3.42 -4.79
CA SER A 61 7.12 3.16 -6.06
C SER A 61 8.14 3.02 -7.19
N ILE A 62 7.90 2.04 -8.06
CA ILE A 62 8.67 1.81 -9.28
C ILE A 62 7.69 1.95 -10.44
N THR A 63 7.93 2.95 -11.29
CA THR A 63 7.16 3.15 -12.52
C THR A 63 7.92 2.53 -13.66
N THR A 64 7.38 1.45 -14.24
CA THR A 64 7.88 0.86 -15.48
C THR A 64 7.13 1.45 -16.69
N GLU A 65 7.82 1.66 -17.82
CA GLU A 65 7.23 2.29 -19.01
C GLU A 65 6.06 1.45 -19.54
N GLY A 66 4.85 2.03 -19.50
CA GLY A 66 3.63 1.38 -20.02
C GLY A 66 3.00 0.33 -19.10
N GLU A 67 3.51 0.18 -17.89
CA GLU A 67 3.11 -0.88 -16.96
C GLU A 67 2.51 -0.32 -15.65
N ALA A 68 1.96 -1.22 -14.82
CA ALA A 68 1.39 -0.87 -13.54
C ALA A 68 2.47 -0.36 -12.56
N THR A 69 2.14 0.65 -11.74
CA THR A 69 3.01 1.06 -10.64
C THR A 69 3.24 -0.12 -9.69
N LEU A 70 4.50 -0.49 -9.54
CA LEU A 70 4.96 -1.51 -8.61
C LEU A 70 5.38 -0.86 -7.29
N TRP A 71 5.22 -1.59 -6.20
CA TRP A 71 5.51 -1.13 -4.86
C TRP A 71 6.30 -2.17 -4.10
N ARG A 72 7.29 -1.71 -3.33
CA ARG A 72 8.03 -2.52 -2.37
C ARG A 72 8.23 -1.80 -1.04
N ARG A 73 8.58 -2.54 0.00
CA ARG A 73 8.98 -1.99 1.30
C ARG A 73 10.39 -1.39 1.20
N VAL A 74 10.64 -0.32 1.97
CA VAL A 74 11.95 0.31 2.17
C VAL A 74 12.61 -0.21 3.45
#